data_AF-A0A930FAR6-F1
#
_entry.id   AF-A0A930FAR6-F1
#
_cell.length_a   1.000
_cell.length_b   1.000
_cell.length_c   1.000
_cell.angle_alpha   90.00
_cell.angle_beta   90.00
_cell.angle_gamma   90.00
#
_symmetry.space_group_name_H-M   'P 1'
#
loop_
_entity.id
_entity.type
_entity.pdbx_description
1 polymer ?
#
loop_
_entity_poly.entity_id
_entity_poly.type
_entity_poly.pdbx_seq_one_letter_code
_entity_poly.pdbx_strand_id
1 'polypeptide(L)'
;MMRLGNINYKEIRYEREQLKMLRNQLFLLRMQEKKNIQSIHDRCQEIIMDKVEDEIRQIPIIDLAKSFNRLPLQALYANHITTMYDLLKYNHRQLEALDGIGEETADKLMLALHRSTAAIKSQIHYRIDLERLSDRDRKIMQEIYFYRYTKDNFSKLNTIYQETEHGIQEAYDNSVLIQNFIGWIFSGRKKKEKFLKSVEDVKYFNQSSYAETIKQFYDNCSALK
;
A
#
# COMPACT_ATOMS: atom_id res chain seq x y z
N MET A 1 40.10 9.46 -0.22
CA MET A 1 41.08 8.37 0.00
C MET A 1 41.59 8.39 1.44
N MET A 2 40.82 7.79 2.35
CA MET A 2 41.29 7.52 3.72
C MET A 2 42.50 6.57 3.68
N ARG A 3 43.59 6.94 4.37
CA ARG A 3 44.78 6.08 4.50
C ARG A 3 44.62 5.15 5.70
N LEU A 4 45.12 3.91 5.58
CA LEU A 4 45.01 2.84 6.58
C LEU A 4 45.47 3.21 8.01
N GLY A 5 46.31 4.24 8.15
CA GLY A 5 46.83 4.72 9.44
C GLY A 5 46.07 5.89 10.07
N ASN A 6 45.01 6.43 9.44
CA ASN A 6 44.34 7.65 9.91
C ASN A 6 42.81 7.51 9.89
N ILE A 7 42.29 6.47 10.56
CA ILE A 7 40.86 6.18 10.64
C ILE A 7 40.24 7.02 11.76
N ASN A 8 39.29 7.88 11.41
CA ASN A 8 38.53 8.68 12.37
C ASN A 8 37.25 7.95 12.80
N TYR A 9 37.32 7.24 13.93
CA TYR A 9 36.20 6.45 14.46
C TYR A 9 34.96 7.27 14.83
N LYS A 10 35.15 8.52 15.27
CA LYS A 10 34.03 9.41 15.62
C LYS A 10 33.24 9.79 14.38
N GLU A 11 33.95 10.14 13.31
CA GLU A 11 33.35 10.47 12.01
C GLU A 11 32.61 9.27 11.42
N ILE A 12 33.22 8.09 11.44
CA ILE A 12 32.57 6.85 10.94
C ILE A 12 31.29 6.53 11.73
N ARG A 13 31.31 6.71 13.06
CA ARG A 13 30.13 6.53 13.90
C ARG A 13 29.03 7.53 13.56
N TYR A 14 29.39 8.79 13.31
CA TYR A 14 28.44 9.83 12.91
C TYR A 14 27.77 9.49 11.58
N GLU A 15 28.55 9.15 10.56
CA GLU A 15 28.06 8.78 9.23
C GLU A 15 27.13 7.56 9.27
N ARG A 16 27.42 6.60 10.17
CA ARG A 16 26.55 5.45 10.43
C ARG A 16 25.20 5.84 11.02
N GLU A 17 25.19 6.72 12.02
CA GLU A 17 23.92 7.16 12.63
C GLU A 17 23.08 7.98 11.64
N GLN A 18 23.71 8.81 10.80
CA GLN A 18 23.00 9.52 9.72
C GLN A 18 22.35 8.55 8.72
N LEU A 19 23.07 7.51 8.30
CA LEU A 19 22.53 6.49 7.41
C LEU A 19 21.40 5.69 8.09
N LYS A 20 21.53 5.38 9.38
CA LYS A 20 20.49 4.70 10.16
C LYS A 20 19.23 5.54 10.31
N MET A 21 19.37 6.85 10.53
CA MET A 21 18.25 7.78 10.56
C MET A 21 17.52 7.81 9.22
N LEU A 22 18.27 7.95 8.11
CA LEU A 22 17.73 7.88 6.76
C LEU A 22 16.96 6.56 6.57
N ARG A 23 17.57 5.42 6.89
CA ARG A 23 16.94 4.08 6.81
C ARG A 23 15.61 4.02 7.57
N ASN A 24 15.55 4.57 8.78
CA ASN A 24 14.33 4.57 9.58
C ASN A 24 13.24 5.45 8.95
N GLN A 25 13.61 6.64 8.45
CA GLN A 25 12.70 7.53 7.72
C GLN A 25 12.10 6.82 6.50
N LEU A 26 12.92 6.08 5.76
CA LEU A 26 12.49 5.28 4.63
C LEU A 26 11.57 4.13 5.04
N PHE A 27 11.92 3.38 6.07
CA PHE A 27 11.07 2.31 6.56
C PHE A 27 9.67 2.82 6.93
N LEU A 28 9.59 3.98 7.60
CA LEU A 28 8.33 4.64 7.94
C LEU A 28 7.54 5.05 6.69
N LEU A 29 8.20 5.67 5.72
CA LEU A 29 7.58 6.05 4.45
C LEU A 29 7.07 4.81 3.66
N ARG A 30 7.71 3.63 3.78
CA ARG A 30 7.31 2.39 3.10
C ARG A 30 6.10 1.75 3.76
N MET A 31 6.04 1.83 5.09
CA MET A 31 4.83 1.48 5.83
C MET A 31 3.67 2.39 5.44
N GLN A 32 3.93 3.67 5.20
CA GLN A 32 2.93 4.61 4.69
C GLN A 32 2.50 4.28 3.25
N GLU A 33 3.45 3.94 2.36
CA GLU A 33 3.16 3.52 0.98
C GLU A 33 2.16 2.37 0.93
N LYS A 34 2.38 1.30 1.73
CA LYS A 34 1.45 0.17 1.83
C LYS A 34 0.06 0.60 2.29
N LYS A 35 -0.01 1.47 3.30
CA LYS A 35 -1.29 2.02 3.78
C LYS A 35 -1.98 2.84 2.70
N ASN A 36 -1.23 3.60 1.91
CA ASN A 36 -1.79 4.43 0.84
C ASN A 36 -2.34 3.59 -0.31
N ILE A 37 -1.66 2.50 -0.73
CA ILE A 37 -2.22 1.59 -1.75
C ILE A 37 -3.57 1.04 -1.29
N GLN A 38 -3.64 0.59 -0.04
CA GLN A 38 -4.88 0.06 0.52
C GLN A 38 -5.95 1.15 0.58
N SER A 39 -5.60 2.36 1.05
CA SER A 39 -6.52 3.51 1.07
C SER A 39 -7.05 3.88 -0.32
N ILE A 40 -6.18 3.93 -1.33
CA ILE A 40 -6.59 4.18 -2.72
C ILE A 40 -7.57 3.10 -3.18
N HIS A 41 -7.27 1.84 -2.89
CA HIS A 41 -8.13 0.71 -3.24
C HIS A 41 -9.50 0.84 -2.56
N ASP A 42 -9.52 1.05 -1.25
CA ASP A 42 -10.74 1.13 -0.44
C ASP A 42 -11.63 2.29 -0.89
N ARG A 43 -11.05 3.47 -1.14
CA ARG A 43 -11.79 4.63 -1.67
C ARG A 43 -12.35 4.38 -3.06
N CYS A 44 -11.57 3.72 -3.94
CA CYS A 44 -12.07 3.32 -5.25
C CYS A 44 -13.24 2.34 -5.10
N GLN A 45 -13.14 1.38 -4.17
CA GLN A 45 -14.21 0.42 -3.91
C GLN A 45 -15.47 1.10 -3.38
N GLU A 46 -15.36 2.08 -2.48
CA GLU A 46 -16.50 2.88 -2.01
C GLU A 46 -17.22 3.56 -3.17
N ILE A 47 -16.49 4.23 -4.07
CA ILE A 47 -17.10 4.89 -5.24
C ILE A 47 -17.75 3.87 -6.19
N ILE A 48 -17.10 2.71 -6.40
CA ILE A 48 -17.68 1.64 -7.21
C ILE A 48 -18.96 1.12 -6.56
N MET A 49 -18.97 0.91 -5.24
CA MET A 49 -20.15 0.42 -4.52
C MET A 49 -21.31 1.42 -4.55
N ASP A 50 -21.05 2.72 -4.44
CA ASP A 50 -22.08 3.74 -4.60
C ASP A 50 -22.70 3.68 -6.00
N LYS A 51 -21.88 3.50 -7.05
CA LYS A 51 -22.38 3.32 -8.43
C LYS A 51 -23.14 2.01 -8.61
N VAL A 52 -22.66 0.91 -8.00
CA VAL A 52 -23.40 -0.36 -7.99
C VAL A 52 -24.78 -0.12 -7.38
N GLU A 53 -24.84 0.58 -6.24
CA GLU A 53 -26.08 0.90 -5.54
C GLU A 53 -27.05 1.72 -6.41
N ASP A 54 -26.54 2.74 -7.09
CA ASP A 54 -27.33 3.54 -8.04
C ASP A 54 -27.89 2.70 -9.20
N GLU A 55 -27.11 1.77 -9.74
CA GLU A 55 -27.57 0.87 -10.81
C GLU A 55 -28.64 -0.12 -10.30
N ILE A 56 -28.40 -0.84 -9.20
CA ILE A 56 -29.35 -1.84 -8.68
C ILE A 56 -30.68 -1.24 -8.23
N ARG A 57 -30.71 0.05 -7.86
CA ARG A 57 -31.94 0.78 -7.53
C ARG A 57 -32.88 0.88 -8.72
N GLN A 58 -32.35 0.85 -9.94
CA GLN A 58 -33.14 0.96 -11.17
C GLN A 58 -33.48 -0.41 -11.76
N ILE A 59 -32.89 -1.50 -11.27
CA ILE A 59 -33.09 -2.83 -11.85
C ILE A 59 -34.32 -3.50 -11.22
N PRO A 60 -35.37 -3.79 -12.02
CA PRO A 60 -36.56 -4.48 -11.54
C PRO A 60 -36.24 -5.87 -11.01
N ILE A 61 -36.94 -6.29 -9.95
CA ILE A 61 -36.73 -7.62 -9.33
C ILE A 61 -37.01 -8.78 -10.30
N ILE A 62 -37.90 -8.55 -11.28
CA ILE A 62 -38.23 -9.53 -12.32
C ILE A 62 -37.03 -9.90 -13.19
N ASP A 63 -36.00 -9.05 -13.28
CA ASP A 63 -34.80 -9.34 -14.07
C ASP A 63 -33.94 -10.45 -13.43
N LEU A 64 -34.17 -10.78 -12.15
CA LEU A 64 -33.60 -11.99 -11.54
C LEU A 64 -34.16 -13.29 -12.14
N ALA A 65 -35.27 -13.25 -12.90
CA ALA A 65 -35.89 -14.45 -13.47
C ALA A 65 -34.94 -15.27 -14.35
N LYS A 66 -33.88 -14.68 -14.91
CA LYS A 66 -32.82 -15.42 -15.63
C LYS A 66 -32.12 -16.48 -14.78
N SER A 67 -32.18 -16.36 -13.46
CA SER A 67 -31.59 -17.30 -12.49
C SER A 67 -32.62 -18.22 -11.82
N PHE A 68 -33.90 -18.17 -12.22
CA PHE A 68 -35.00 -18.89 -11.58
C PHE A 68 -35.89 -19.60 -12.59
N ASN A 69 -36.28 -20.84 -12.28
CA ASN A 69 -37.36 -21.52 -13.01
C ASN A 69 -38.72 -20.85 -12.75
N ARG A 70 -38.94 -20.34 -11.53
CA ARG A 70 -40.10 -19.55 -11.15
C ARG A 70 -39.74 -18.62 -10.00
N LEU A 71 -39.72 -17.32 -10.26
CA LEU A 71 -39.48 -16.29 -9.24
C LEU A 71 -40.78 -16.03 -8.44
N PRO A 72 -40.76 -15.95 -7.09
CA PRO A 72 -41.97 -15.75 -6.28
C PRO A 72 -42.42 -14.28 -6.29
N LEU A 73 -42.68 -13.73 -7.48
CA LEU A 73 -42.99 -12.30 -7.70
C LEU A 73 -44.14 -11.80 -6.83
N GLN A 74 -45.18 -12.61 -6.62
CA GLN A 74 -46.32 -12.22 -5.80
C GLN A 74 -45.93 -11.98 -4.34
N ALA A 75 -45.12 -12.88 -3.75
CA ALA A 75 -44.62 -12.73 -2.39
C ALA A 75 -43.68 -11.52 -2.25
N LEU A 76 -42.82 -11.30 -3.25
CA LEU A 76 -41.90 -10.16 -3.28
C LEU A 76 -42.65 -8.82 -3.37
N TYR A 77 -43.62 -8.71 -4.29
CA TYR A 77 -44.42 -7.48 -4.45
C TYR A 77 -45.35 -7.21 -3.27
N ALA A 78 -45.92 -8.24 -2.64
CA ALA A 78 -46.70 -8.09 -1.41
C ALA A 78 -45.86 -7.47 -0.27
N ASN A 79 -44.54 -7.63 -0.31
CA ASN A 79 -43.59 -7.07 0.65
C ASN A 79 -42.86 -5.82 0.12
N HIS A 80 -43.37 -5.19 -0.94
CA HIS A 80 -42.79 -4.00 -1.59
C HIS A 80 -41.36 -4.20 -2.11
N ILE A 81 -40.95 -5.45 -2.38
CA ILE A 81 -39.67 -5.76 -2.99
C ILE A 81 -39.85 -5.68 -4.51
N THR A 82 -39.59 -4.51 -5.08
CA THR A 82 -39.81 -4.23 -6.52
C THR A 82 -38.52 -4.15 -7.33
N THR A 83 -37.40 -3.88 -6.66
CA THR A 83 -36.06 -3.75 -7.26
C THR A 83 -35.05 -4.68 -6.60
N MET A 84 -33.91 -4.91 -7.25
CA MET A 84 -32.80 -5.64 -6.62
C MET A 84 -32.29 -4.91 -5.36
N TYR A 85 -32.35 -3.57 -5.34
CA TYR A 85 -32.02 -2.78 -4.16
C TYR A 85 -32.94 -3.03 -2.96
N ASP A 86 -34.24 -3.20 -3.21
CA ASP A 86 -35.18 -3.53 -2.13
C ASP A 86 -34.87 -4.90 -1.54
N LEU A 87 -34.50 -5.87 -2.38
CA LEU A 87 -34.12 -7.21 -1.93
C LEU A 87 -32.85 -7.19 -1.06
N LEU A 88 -31.88 -6.33 -1.38
CA LEU A 88 -30.60 -6.21 -0.63
C LEU A 88 -30.77 -5.76 0.83
N LYS A 89 -31.92 -5.17 1.18
CA LYS A 89 -32.23 -4.75 2.55
C LYS A 89 -32.59 -5.92 3.47
N TYR A 90 -32.85 -7.09 2.90
CA TYR A 90 -33.26 -8.29 3.63
C TYR A 90 -32.09 -9.26 3.76
N ASN A 91 -31.91 -9.81 4.96
CA ASN A 91 -31.06 -10.98 5.16
C ASN A 91 -31.85 -12.29 4.95
N HIS A 92 -31.14 -13.43 4.88
CA HIS A 92 -31.74 -14.74 4.65
C HIS A 92 -32.95 -15.04 5.56
N ARG A 93 -32.81 -14.83 6.88
CA ARG A 93 -33.88 -15.11 7.85
C ARG A 93 -35.10 -14.22 7.64
N GLN A 94 -34.87 -12.95 7.26
CA GLN A 94 -35.96 -12.03 6.96
C GLN A 94 -36.70 -12.43 5.68
N LEU A 95 -36.01 -12.99 4.68
CA LEU A 95 -36.63 -13.50 3.46
C LEU A 95 -37.44 -14.76 3.71
N GLU A 96 -36.90 -15.71 4.47
CA GLU A 96 -37.58 -16.96 4.85
C GLU A 96 -38.84 -16.73 5.69
N ALA A 97 -38.88 -15.63 6.44
CA ALA A 97 -40.07 -15.25 7.21
C ALA A 97 -41.21 -14.66 6.36
N LEU A 98 -40.99 -14.39 5.07
CA LEU A 98 -42.01 -13.86 4.18
C LEU A 98 -42.94 -14.96 3.72
N ASP A 99 -44.25 -14.72 3.81
CA ASP A 99 -45.24 -15.68 3.33
C ASP A 99 -45.04 -15.96 1.83
N GLY A 100 -44.96 -17.25 1.47
CA GLY A 100 -44.62 -17.70 0.13
C GLY A 100 -43.13 -17.79 -0.22
N ILE A 101 -42.21 -17.55 0.73
CA ILE A 101 -40.77 -17.75 0.56
C ILE A 101 -40.25 -18.73 1.63
N GLY A 102 -39.92 -19.95 1.23
CA GLY A 102 -39.25 -20.92 2.10
C GLY A 102 -37.71 -20.81 2.03
N GLU A 103 -37.03 -21.55 2.90
CA GLU A 103 -35.56 -21.60 3.03
C GLU A 103 -34.84 -21.72 1.68
N GLU A 104 -35.17 -22.74 0.87
CA GLU A 104 -34.53 -22.95 -0.44
C GLU A 104 -34.73 -21.77 -1.40
N THR A 105 -35.87 -21.08 -1.30
CA THR A 105 -36.18 -19.92 -2.14
C THR A 105 -35.41 -18.69 -1.67
N ALA A 106 -35.29 -18.49 -0.35
CA ALA A 106 -34.48 -17.44 0.24
C ALA A 106 -32.99 -17.59 -0.15
N ASP A 107 -32.45 -18.81 -0.09
CA ASP A 107 -31.09 -19.13 -0.53
C ASP A 107 -30.88 -18.79 -2.00
N LYS A 108 -31.80 -19.21 -2.89
CA LYS A 108 -31.72 -18.90 -4.31
C LYS A 108 -31.79 -17.39 -4.57
N LEU A 109 -32.63 -16.65 -3.83
CA LEU A 109 -32.77 -15.20 -3.96
C LEU A 109 -31.46 -14.50 -3.58
N MET A 110 -30.88 -14.87 -2.44
CA MET A 110 -29.58 -14.36 -1.97
C MET A 110 -28.46 -14.66 -2.98
N LEU A 111 -28.40 -15.90 -3.49
CA LEU A 111 -27.38 -16.30 -4.46
C LEU A 111 -27.52 -15.56 -5.78
N ALA A 112 -28.75 -15.44 -6.31
CA ALA A 112 -29.01 -14.72 -7.54
C ALA A 112 -28.69 -13.23 -7.38
N LEU A 113 -29.09 -12.62 -6.27
CA LEU A 113 -28.78 -11.23 -5.95
C LEU A 113 -27.26 -10.99 -5.86
N HIS A 114 -26.54 -11.87 -5.17
CA HIS A 114 -25.08 -11.80 -5.07
C HIS A 114 -24.42 -11.90 -6.46
N ARG A 115 -24.85 -12.85 -7.30
CA ARG A 115 -24.32 -13.02 -8.66
C ARG A 115 -24.60 -11.80 -9.54
N SER A 116 -25.82 -11.25 -9.49
CA SER A 116 -26.20 -10.05 -10.24
C SER A 116 -25.39 -8.84 -9.79
N THR A 117 -25.26 -8.64 -8.47
CA THR A 117 -24.47 -7.53 -7.90
C THR A 117 -23.00 -7.65 -8.30
N ALA A 118 -22.42 -8.86 -8.26
CA ALA A 118 -21.04 -9.10 -8.70
C ALA A 118 -20.86 -8.85 -10.21
N ALA A 119 -21.85 -9.21 -11.04
CA ALA A 119 -21.83 -8.97 -12.48
C ALA A 119 -21.94 -7.48 -12.85
N ILE A 120 -22.73 -6.71 -12.09
CA ILE A 120 -22.81 -5.25 -12.24
C ILE A 120 -21.49 -4.61 -11.82
N LYS A 121 -20.98 -4.99 -10.63
CA LYS A 121 -19.71 -4.49 -10.11
C LYS A 121 -18.55 -4.70 -11.08
N SER A 122 -18.50 -5.83 -11.79
CA SER A 122 -17.41 -6.12 -12.75
C SER A 122 -17.49 -5.29 -14.04
N GLN A 123 -18.65 -4.71 -14.36
CA GLN A 123 -18.83 -3.82 -15.51
C GLN A 123 -18.48 -2.37 -15.16
N ILE A 124 -18.58 -1.98 -13.89
CA ILE A 124 -18.25 -0.64 -13.42
C ILE A 124 -16.73 -0.45 -13.38
N HIS A 125 -16.24 0.43 -14.25
CA HIS A 125 -14.86 0.87 -14.26
C HIS A 125 -14.79 2.31 -13.73
N TYR A 126 -14.26 2.49 -12.52
CA TYR A 126 -14.02 3.83 -12.00
C TYR A 126 -12.96 4.54 -12.83
N ARG A 127 -13.29 5.74 -13.29
CA ARG A 127 -12.41 6.66 -14.01
C ARG A 127 -12.57 8.04 -13.39
N ILE A 128 -11.45 8.70 -13.15
CA ILE A 128 -11.42 10.08 -12.68
C ILE A 128 -11.68 10.99 -13.88
N ASP A 129 -12.73 11.81 -13.79
CA ASP A 129 -12.98 12.88 -14.74
C ASP A 129 -12.19 14.12 -14.32
N LEU A 130 -11.14 14.45 -15.10
CA LEU A 130 -10.26 15.58 -14.80
C LEU A 130 -10.95 16.94 -15.00
N GLU A 131 -12.03 17.00 -15.79
CA GLU A 131 -12.79 18.23 -16.01
C GLU A 131 -13.79 18.49 -14.88
N ARG A 132 -14.19 17.44 -14.15
CA ARG A 132 -15.20 17.50 -13.09
C ARG A 132 -14.77 16.72 -11.85
N LEU A 133 -13.68 17.18 -11.23
CA LEU A 133 -13.14 16.56 -10.02
C LEU A 133 -14.05 16.75 -8.81
N SER A 134 -14.59 15.65 -8.29
CA SER A 134 -15.21 15.60 -6.97
C SER A 134 -14.15 15.67 -5.86
N ASP A 135 -14.59 15.94 -4.62
CA ASP A 135 -13.70 15.89 -3.45
C ASP A 135 -13.08 14.50 -3.24
N ARG A 136 -13.80 13.44 -3.60
CA ARG A 136 -13.30 12.06 -3.52
C ARG A 136 -12.20 11.80 -4.56
N ASP A 137 -12.38 12.30 -5.79
CA ASP A 137 -11.36 12.20 -6.84
C ASP A 137 -10.08 12.92 -6.42
N ARG A 138 -10.18 14.13 -5.84
CA ARG A 138 -9.03 14.89 -5.35
C ARG A 138 -8.22 14.12 -4.30
N LYS A 139 -8.91 13.47 -3.36
CA LYS A 139 -8.26 12.65 -2.32
C LYS A 139 -7.53 11.45 -2.93
N ILE A 140 -8.16 10.74 -3.85
CA ILE A 140 -7.53 9.61 -4.55
C ILE A 140 -6.31 10.09 -5.35
N MET A 141 -6.41 11.21 -6.07
CA MET A 141 -5.29 11.79 -6.80
C MET A 141 -4.11 12.17 -5.89
N GLN A 142 -4.38 12.74 -4.72
CA GLN A 142 -3.34 13.06 -3.73
C GLN A 142 -2.64 11.79 -3.22
N GLU A 143 -3.39 10.74 -2.92
CA GLU A 143 -2.83 9.46 -2.47
C GLU A 143 -2.01 8.77 -3.59
N ILE A 144 -2.48 8.83 -4.84
CA ILE A 144 -1.73 8.33 -6.02
C ILE A 144 -0.44 9.12 -6.20
N TYR A 145 -0.49 10.45 -6.13
CA TYR A 145 0.69 11.30 -6.24
C TYR A 145 1.72 10.94 -5.17
N PHE A 146 1.29 10.85 -3.91
CA PHE A 146 2.15 10.47 -2.80
C PHE A 146 2.76 9.08 -3.01
N TYR A 147 1.96 8.11 -3.43
CA TYR A 147 2.42 6.76 -3.74
C TYR A 147 3.53 6.76 -4.80
N ARG A 148 3.29 7.39 -5.96
CA ARG A 148 4.28 7.45 -7.04
C ARG A 148 5.58 8.11 -6.58
N TYR A 149 5.47 9.22 -5.86
CA TYR A 149 6.63 9.91 -5.33
C TYR A 149 7.43 9.00 -4.37
N THR A 150 6.77 8.32 -3.42
CA THR A 150 7.46 7.41 -2.49
C THR A 150 8.20 6.29 -3.20
N LYS A 151 7.54 5.58 -4.13
CA LYS A 151 8.04 4.36 -4.77
C LYS A 151 9.35 4.56 -5.54
N ASP A 152 9.42 5.61 -6.36
CA ASP A 152 10.57 5.85 -7.24
C ASP A 152 11.84 6.20 -6.44
N ASN A 153 11.67 6.90 -5.32
CA ASN A 153 12.77 7.24 -4.41
C ASN A 153 13.21 6.03 -3.58
N PHE A 154 12.28 5.16 -3.20
CA PHE A 154 12.59 3.94 -2.46
C PHE A 154 13.45 2.94 -3.20
N SER A 155 13.11 2.67 -4.47
CA SER A 155 13.82 1.64 -5.25
C SER A 155 15.30 1.99 -5.39
N LYS A 156 15.60 3.26 -5.72
CA LYS A 156 16.98 3.73 -5.90
C LYS A 156 17.79 3.63 -4.62
N LEU A 157 17.17 3.96 -3.50
CA LEU A 157 17.85 3.89 -2.24
C LEU A 157 18.03 2.47 -1.73
N ASN A 158 17.03 1.60 -1.85
CA ASN A 158 17.14 0.22 -1.36
C ASN A 158 18.32 -0.50 -2.04
N THR A 159 18.62 -0.17 -3.30
CA THR A 159 19.84 -0.63 -3.99
C THR A 159 21.10 -0.12 -3.30
N ILE A 160 21.24 1.19 -3.07
CA ILE A 160 22.43 1.76 -2.40
C ILE A 160 22.57 1.19 -0.98
N TYR A 161 21.46 1.03 -0.27
CA TYR A 161 21.40 0.44 1.06
C TYR A 161 21.85 -1.02 1.06
N GLN A 162 21.39 -1.87 0.13
CA GLN A 162 21.84 -3.26 0.08
C GLN A 162 23.33 -3.39 -0.31
N GLU A 163 23.81 -2.51 -1.17
CA GLU A 163 25.21 -2.47 -1.58
C GLU A 163 26.12 -1.98 -0.45
N THR A 164 25.64 -1.07 0.41
CA THR A 164 26.45 -0.44 1.47
C THR A 164 26.26 -1.07 2.86
N GLU A 165 25.05 -1.51 3.26
CA GLU A 165 24.78 -2.05 4.60
C GLU A 165 25.60 -3.30 4.89
N HIS A 166 25.71 -4.24 3.94
CA HIS A 166 26.54 -5.43 4.13
C HIS A 166 28.02 -5.05 4.31
N GLY A 167 28.52 -4.08 3.52
CA GLY A 167 29.88 -3.59 3.63
C GLY A 167 30.17 -2.82 4.93
N ILE A 168 29.18 -2.14 5.50
CA ILE A 168 29.28 -1.39 6.77
C ILE A 168 29.11 -2.32 7.97
N GLN A 169 28.18 -3.27 7.91
CA GLN A 169 27.96 -4.26 8.97
C GLN A 169 29.16 -5.21 9.04
N GLU A 170 29.68 -5.66 7.91
CA GLU A 170 30.92 -6.41 7.85
C GLU A 170 32.12 -5.56 8.33
N ALA A 171 32.14 -4.27 8.01
CA ALA A 171 33.12 -3.33 8.56
C ALA A 171 33.00 -3.19 10.09
N TYR A 172 31.77 -3.17 10.64
CA TYR A 172 31.46 -3.10 12.06
C TYR A 172 31.83 -4.39 12.79
N ASP A 173 31.47 -5.54 12.24
CA ASP A 173 31.80 -6.87 12.80
C ASP A 173 33.31 -7.12 12.74
N ASN A 174 33.98 -6.65 11.68
CA ASN A 174 35.45 -6.64 11.62
C ASN A 174 36.09 -5.51 12.45
N SER A 175 35.33 -4.52 12.94
CA SER A 175 35.85 -3.44 13.80
C SER A 175 36.04 -3.86 15.26
N VAL A 176 35.59 -5.06 15.65
CA VAL A 176 36.01 -5.71 16.90
C VAL A 176 37.53 -5.90 16.93
N LEU A 177 38.16 -6.11 15.76
CA LEU A 177 39.62 -6.09 15.62
C LEU A 177 40.21 -4.70 15.81
N ILE A 178 39.43 -3.62 15.67
CA ILE A 178 39.90 -2.24 15.77
C ILE A 178 39.87 -1.70 17.20
N GLN A 179 38.94 -2.19 18.03
CA GLN A 179 38.97 -1.94 19.47
C GLN A 179 40.26 -2.45 20.12
N ASN A 180 40.88 -3.49 19.55
CA ASN A 180 42.22 -3.94 19.88
C ASN A 180 43.20 -3.40 18.84
N PHE A 181 43.97 -2.34 19.14
CA PHE A 181 44.99 -1.77 18.25
C PHE A 181 45.84 -2.82 17.48
N ILE A 182 46.14 -3.94 18.14
CA ILE A 182 46.81 -5.14 17.62
C ILE A 182 45.99 -5.84 16.51
N GLY A 183 44.70 -6.10 16.73
CA GLY A 183 43.82 -6.75 15.75
C GLY A 183 43.68 -5.97 14.44
N TRP A 184 43.68 -4.63 14.51
CA TRP A 184 43.68 -3.78 13.31
C TRP A 184 44.99 -3.93 12.56
N ILE A 185 46.13 -3.83 13.24
CA ILE A 185 47.45 -3.96 12.61
C ILE A 185 47.57 -5.30 11.86
N PHE A 186 47.12 -6.40 12.47
CA PHE A 186 47.21 -7.75 11.90
C PHE A 186 46.05 -8.15 10.95
N SER A 187 45.05 -7.31 10.75
CA SER A 187 44.01 -7.59 9.76
C SER A 187 44.56 -7.54 8.32
N GLY A 188 44.15 -8.50 7.49
CA GLY A 188 44.64 -8.63 6.12
C GLY A 188 44.24 -7.44 5.23
N ARG A 189 45.11 -7.10 4.26
CA ARG A 189 44.94 -5.94 3.36
C ARG A 189 43.55 -5.86 2.70
N LYS A 190 43.04 -6.99 2.20
CA LYS A 190 41.70 -7.08 1.59
C LYS A 190 40.58 -6.64 2.52
N LYS A 191 40.64 -7.00 3.81
CA LYS A 191 39.62 -6.61 4.81
C LYS A 191 39.67 -5.11 5.08
N LYS A 192 40.88 -4.54 5.19
CA LYS A 192 41.05 -3.10 5.41
C LYS A 192 40.61 -2.26 4.21
N GLU A 193 40.93 -2.70 2.99
CA GLU A 193 40.50 -2.04 1.74
C GLU A 193 38.97 -2.09 1.59
N LYS A 194 38.34 -3.24 1.88
CA LYS A 194 36.88 -3.36 1.88
C LYS A 194 36.22 -2.43 2.89
N PHE A 195 36.75 -2.37 4.12
CA PHE A 195 36.29 -1.45 5.16
C PHE A 195 36.37 0.02 4.72
N LEU A 196 37.53 0.45 4.21
CA LEU A 196 37.73 1.85 3.80
C LEU A 196 36.83 2.23 2.64
N LYS A 197 36.65 1.31 1.68
CA LYS A 197 35.71 1.50 0.58
C LYS A 197 34.28 1.65 1.10
N SER A 198 33.82 0.77 2.00
CA SER A 198 32.49 0.89 2.61
C SER A 198 32.27 2.21 3.34
N VAL A 199 33.28 2.71 4.06
CA VAL A 199 33.21 4.02 4.74
C VAL A 199 33.12 5.17 3.74
N GLU A 200 33.89 5.12 2.65
CA GLU A 200 33.83 6.12 1.59
C GLU A 200 32.46 6.09 0.88
N ASP A 201 31.91 4.90 0.62
CA ASP A 201 30.59 4.73 0.00
C ASP A 201 29.47 5.32 0.88
N VAL A 202 29.53 5.14 2.21
CA VAL A 202 28.58 5.78 3.15
C VAL A 202 28.67 7.29 3.11
N LYS A 203 29.89 7.83 3.19
CA LYS A 203 30.10 9.28 3.18
C LYS A 203 29.60 9.88 1.88
N TYR A 204 29.96 9.26 0.77
CA TYR A 204 29.50 9.66 -0.55
C TYR A 204 27.97 9.64 -0.62
N PHE A 205 27.34 8.60 -0.09
CA PHE A 205 25.89 8.51 -0.05
C PHE A 205 25.25 9.61 0.82
N ASN A 206 25.73 9.82 2.04
CA ASN A 206 25.18 10.85 2.95
C ASN A 206 25.34 12.27 2.40
N GLN A 207 26.36 12.50 1.56
CA GLN A 207 26.61 13.76 0.86
C GLN A 207 25.96 13.83 -0.54
N SER A 208 25.30 12.76 -0.97
CA SER A 208 24.67 12.71 -2.29
C SER A 208 23.37 13.52 -2.31
N SER A 209 23.02 14.00 -3.50
CA SER A 209 21.72 14.60 -3.76
C SER A 209 20.55 13.67 -3.43
N TYR A 210 20.78 12.35 -3.44
CA TYR A 210 19.78 11.35 -3.04
C TYR A 210 19.46 11.46 -1.54
N ALA A 211 20.46 11.48 -0.67
CA ALA A 211 20.26 11.60 0.78
C ALA A 211 19.51 12.90 1.15
N GLU A 212 19.83 14.00 0.47
CA GLU A 212 19.11 15.26 0.62
C GLU A 212 17.68 15.18 0.11
N THR A 213 17.45 14.58 -1.06
CA THR A 213 16.10 14.33 -1.60
C THR A 213 15.24 13.54 -0.61
N ILE A 214 15.80 12.55 0.09
CA ILE A 214 15.06 11.74 1.06
C ILE A 214 14.73 12.51 2.33
N LYS A 215 15.68 13.30 2.85
CA LYS A 215 15.41 14.15 4.03
C LYS A 215 14.30 15.15 3.71
N GLN A 216 14.46 15.89 2.62
CA GLN A 216 13.45 16.83 2.14
C GLN A 216 12.12 16.14 1.87
N PHE A 217 12.15 14.94 1.27
CA PHE A 217 10.94 14.18 1.02
C PHE A 217 10.25 13.72 2.30
N TYR A 218 11.00 13.17 3.26
CA TYR A 218 10.46 12.77 4.54
C TYR A 218 9.83 13.96 5.28
N ASP A 219 10.50 15.12 5.24
CA ASP A 219 9.99 16.36 5.85
C ASP A 219 8.72 16.83 5.15
N ASN A 220 8.69 16.81 3.81
CA ASN A 220 7.50 17.14 3.01
C ASN A 220 6.34 16.18 3.31
N CYS A 221 6.59 14.86 3.36
CA CYS A 221 5.58 13.88 3.73
C CYS A 221 5.06 14.05 5.15
N SER A 222 5.93 14.47 6.07
CA SER A 222 5.56 14.73 7.46
C SER A 222 4.75 16.01 7.59
N ALA A 223 5.02 17.03 6.77
CA ALA A 223 4.25 18.27 6.71
C ALA A 223 2.88 18.13 6.01
N LEU A 224 2.70 17.07 5.21
CA LEU A 224 1.44 16.75 4.54
C LEU A 224 0.45 15.95 5.43
N LYS A 225 0.86 15.56 6.64
CA LYS A 225 0.00 14.92 7.66
C LYS A 225 -0.69 15.96 8.52
#